data_AF-A0A972YIN0-F1
#
_entry.id   AF-A0A972YIN0-F1
#
_cell.length_a   1.000
_cell.length_b   1.000
_cell.length_c   1.000
_cell.angle_alpha   90.00
_cell.angle_beta   90.00
_cell.angle_gamma   90.00
#
_symmetry.space_group_name_H-M   'P 1'
#
loop_
_entity.id
_entity.type
_entity.pdbx_description
1 polymer ?
#
loop_
_entity_poly.entity_id
_entity_poly.type
_entity_poly.pdbx_seq_one_letter_code
_entity_poly.pdbx_strand_id
1 'polypeptide(L)'
;MKQALFLTAFLCALPVSAVIIPVVNHSFEDVAGGDPLTEFTFGPLNGWDLHDPGGITFGGDGPTYYIGTLAPQPVGQDGNPGVYEFFPDGAPDGNRVGIAFNFSGNGNTNEYGFVQTLSETVAVNTQYNLRVLVGNIASGYDLGENFYNLNGFPGYRIELLAIDTGANNPLG
;
A
#
# COMPACT_ATOMS: atom_id res chain seq x y z
N MET A 1 38.29 46.78 35.79
CA MET A 1 38.09 45.54 35.01
C MET A 1 36.58 45.28 34.92
N LYS A 2 35.99 45.33 33.72
CA LYS A 2 34.55 45.06 33.51
C LYS A 2 34.37 43.55 33.32
N GLN A 3 33.63 42.90 34.21
CA GLN A 3 33.27 41.49 34.07
C GLN A 3 32.17 41.35 33.01
N ALA A 4 32.43 40.56 31.98
CA ALA A 4 31.42 40.14 31.01
C ALA A 4 30.72 38.89 31.55
N LEU A 5 29.40 38.98 31.73
CA LEU A 5 28.55 37.85 32.10
C LEU A 5 28.25 37.05 30.82
N PHE A 6 28.81 35.85 30.70
CA PHE A 6 28.46 34.91 29.64
C PHE A 6 27.17 34.17 30.03
N LEU A 7 26.09 34.43 29.31
CA LEU A 7 24.83 33.69 29.44
C LEU A 7 24.91 32.46 28.52
N THR A 8 25.18 31.30 29.09
CA THR A 8 25.11 30.02 28.36
C THR A 8 23.64 29.63 28.22
N ALA A 9 23.09 29.76 27.01
CA ALA A 9 21.77 29.23 26.70
C ALA A 9 21.82 27.70 26.70
N PHE A 10 21.14 27.07 27.66
CA PHE A 10 20.95 25.63 27.71
C PHE A 10 19.83 25.27 26.72
N LEU A 11 20.17 24.74 25.54
CA LEU A 11 19.19 24.15 24.64
C LEU A 11 18.63 22.89 25.31
N CYS A 12 17.41 22.97 25.86
CA CYS A 12 16.71 21.77 26.31
C CYS A 12 16.32 20.94 25.08
N ALA A 13 16.90 19.75 24.96
CA ALA A 13 16.41 18.76 24.01
C ALA A 13 15.03 18.26 24.51
N LEU A 14 13.95 18.68 23.87
CA LEU A 14 12.64 18.11 24.15
C LEU A 14 12.60 16.66 23.64
N PRO A 15 12.04 15.72 24.41
CA PRO A 15 11.85 14.36 23.93
C PRO A 15 10.88 14.40 22.72
N VAL A 16 11.34 13.90 21.59
CA VAL A 16 10.47 13.63 20.44
C VAL A 16 9.74 12.32 20.72
N SER A 17 8.41 12.37 20.72
CA SER A 17 7.56 11.19 20.80
C SER A 17 6.77 11.08 19.49
N ALA A 18 6.79 9.89 18.89
CA ALA A 18 5.94 9.56 17.76
C ALA A 18 4.77 8.71 18.25
N VAL A 19 3.56 9.06 17.83
CA VAL A 19 2.35 8.28 18.06
C VAL A 19 1.98 7.61 16.75
N ILE A 20 1.68 6.31 16.80
CA ILE A 20 1.17 5.59 15.63
C ILE A 20 -0.28 6.00 15.41
N ILE A 21 -0.56 6.45 14.19
CA ILE A 21 -1.93 6.66 13.71
C ILE A 21 -2.41 5.30 13.16
N PRO A 22 -3.53 4.76 13.66
CA PRO A 22 -4.03 3.48 13.19
C PRO A 22 -4.50 3.58 11.74
N VAL A 23 -4.00 2.68 10.90
CA VAL A 23 -4.47 2.43 9.53
C VAL A 23 -5.22 1.11 9.57
N VAL A 24 -6.48 1.11 9.13
CA VAL A 24 -7.30 -0.11 9.11
C VAL A 24 -6.74 -1.05 8.06
N ASN A 25 -6.57 -2.32 8.42
CA ASN A 25 -6.04 -3.34 7.51
C ASN A 25 -4.71 -2.92 6.83
N HIS A 26 -3.78 -2.38 7.62
CA HIS A 26 -2.55 -1.76 7.11
C HIS A 26 -1.60 -2.71 6.35
N SER A 27 -1.73 -4.02 6.57
CA SER A 27 -0.98 -5.08 5.87
C SER A 27 -1.85 -5.95 4.97
N PHE A 28 -3.10 -5.55 4.70
CA PHE A 28 -4.01 -6.25 3.78
C PHE A 28 -4.34 -7.71 4.16
N GLU A 29 -4.19 -8.06 5.45
CA GLU A 29 -4.49 -9.41 5.95
C GLU A 29 -6.00 -9.70 6.03
N ASP A 30 -6.82 -8.67 6.25
CA ASP A 30 -8.27 -8.80 6.32
C ASP A 30 -8.90 -8.73 4.92
N VAL A 31 -9.32 -9.89 4.43
CA VAL A 31 -9.97 -10.06 3.13
C VAL A 31 -11.48 -10.26 3.25
N ALA A 32 -12.07 -9.95 4.41
CA ALA A 32 -13.51 -10.05 4.58
C ALA A 32 -14.25 -9.15 3.58
N GLY A 33 -15.17 -9.74 2.82
CA GLY A 33 -15.95 -9.05 1.79
C GLY A 33 -15.31 -9.08 0.40
N GLY A 34 -14.08 -9.56 0.27
CA GLY A 34 -13.49 -9.89 -1.03
C GLY A 34 -13.88 -11.29 -1.52
N ASP A 35 -13.68 -11.53 -2.81
CA ASP A 35 -13.87 -12.81 -3.48
C ASP A 35 -12.52 -13.54 -3.62
N PRO A 36 -12.26 -14.59 -2.83
CA PRO A 36 -11.02 -15.35 -2.93
C PRO A 36 -10.99 -16.15 -4.23
N LEU A 37 -9.86 -16.08 -4.93
CA LEU A 37 -9.58 -16.91 -6.09
C LEU A 37 -8.11 -17.33 -6.01
N THR A 38 -7.90 -18.60 -5.67
CA THR A 38 -6.57 -19.19 -5.43
C THR A 38 -5.74 -18.38 -4.42
N GLU A 39 -4.58 -17.87 -4.81
CA GLU A 39 -3.71 -17.01 -4.00
C GLU A 39 -4.11 -15.53 -3.99
N PHE A 40 -5.13 -15.16 -4.77
CA PHE A 40 -5.62 -13.81 -4.93
C PHE A 40 -6.93 -13.57 -4.18
N THR A 41 -7.28 -12.30 -3.95
CA THR A 41 -8.61 -11.93 -3.43
C THR A 41 -9.07 -10.64 -4.09
N PHE A 42 -10.22 -10.71 -4.75
CA PHE A 42 -10.79 -9.67 -5.59
C PHE A 42 -11.83 -8.83 -4.88
N GLY A 43 -12.01 -7.59 -5.32
CA GLY A 43 -13.07 -6.71 -4.85
C GLY A 43 -12.70 -5.89 -3.62
N PRO A 44 -13.71 -5.43 -2.85
CA PRO A 44 -13.52 -4.51 -1.74
C PRO A 44 -12.56 -5.05 -0.68
N LEU A 45 -11.63 -4.21 -0.21
CA LEU A 45 -10.74 -4.53 0.89
C LEU A 45 -11.18 -3.78 2.13
N ASN A 46 -11.26 -4.48 3.27
CA ASN A 46 -11.75 -3.85 4.49
C ASN A 46 -10.91 -2.60 4.84
N GLY A 47 -11.58 -1.45 4.95
CA GLY A 47 -10.98 -0.16 5.24
C GLY A 47 -10.35 0.57 4.04
N TRP A 48 -10.29 -0.02 2.85
CA TRP A 48 -9.67 0.61 1.68
C TRP A 48 -10.67 0.74 0.53
N ASP A 49 -10.79 1.95 0.00
CA ASP A 49 -11.57 2.24 -1.19
C ASP A 49 -10.70 2.21 -2.45
N LEU A 50 -11.36 2.07 -3.60
CA LEU A 50 -10.74 2.16 -4.91
C LEU A 50 -10.42 3.61 -5.26
N HIS A 51 -9.13 3.90 -5.49
CA HIS A 51 -8.72 5.11 -6.20
C HIS A 51 -8.69 4.81 -7.70
N ASP A 52 -9.60 5.38 -8.47
CA ASP A 52 -9.65 5.25 -9.93
C ASP A 52 -10.19 6.53 -10.59
N PRO A 53 -9.42 7.64 -10.57
CA PRO A 53 -9.85 8.92 -11.12
C PRO A 53 -10.08 8.86 -12.64
N GLY A 54 -9.47 7.88 -13.32
CA GLY A 54 -9.65 7.66 -14.75
C GLY A 54 -10.85 6.78 -15.11
N GLY A 55 -11.51 6.17 -14.12
CA GLY A 55 -12.60 5.21 -14.31
C GLY A 55 -12.20 4.00 -15.17
N ILE A 56 -10.91 3.62 -15.18
CA ILE A 56 -10.40 2.62 -16.11
C ILE A 56 -10.61 1.20 -15.60
N THR A 57 -10.75 1.03 -14.29
CA THR A 57 -10.76 -0.27 -13.63
C THR A 57 -12.13 -0.94 -13.62
N PHE A 58 -13.18 -0.20 -14.00
CA PHE A 58 -14.57 -0.64 -13.99
C PHE A 58 -15.02 -1.27 -12.65
N GLY A 59 -14.46 -0.81 -11.52
CA GLY A 59 -14.76 -1.32 -10.18
C GLY A 59 -13.67 -2.21 -9.58
N GLY A 60 -12.60 -2.52 -10.33
CA GLY A 60 -11.41 -3.19 -9.80
C GLY A 60 -11.51 -4.71 -9.60
N ASP A 61 -12.65 -5.32 -9.96
CA ASP A 61 -12.91 -6.77 -9.86
C ASP A 61 -12.84 -7.49 -11.23
N GLY A 62 -12.30 -6.82 -12.26
CA GLY A 62 -12.48 -7.23 -13.64
C GLY A 62 -11.31 -8.02 -14.28
N PRO A 63 -11.54 -8.65 -15.44
CA PRO A 63 -10.51 -9.39 -16.19
C PRO A 63 -9.44 -8.50 -16.84
N THR A 64 -9.57 -7.18 -16.69
CA THR A 64 -8.72 -6.16 -17.36
C THR A 64 -7.85 -5.43 -16.34
N TYR A 65 -8.45 -5.05 -15.20
CA TYR A 65 -7.79 -4.42 -14.08
C TYR A 65 -8.26 -5.08 -12.79
N TYR A 66 -7.30 -5.30 -11.92
CA TYR A 66 -7.51 -6.00 -10.67
C TYR A 66 -6.94 -5.19 -9.52
N ILE A 67 -7.76 -4.98 -8.50
CA ILE A 67 -7.41 -4.37 -7.22
C ILE A 67 -7.81 -5.35 -6.12
N GLY A 68 -6.88 -5.71 -5.25
CA GLY A 68 -7.12 -6.75 -4.26
C GLY A 68 -5.89 -7.13 -3.46
N THR A 69 -5.80 -8.39 -3.06
CA THR A 69 -4.62 -8.93 -2.35
C THR A 69 -3.98 -10.11 -3.08
N LEU A 70 -2.70 -10.34 -2.81
CA LEU A 70 -2.00 -11.58 -3.14
C LEU A 70 -1.44 -12.15 -1.83
N ALA A 71 -1.63 -13.45 -1.60
CA ALA A 71 -0.86 -14.22 -0.64
C ALA A 71 0.33 -14.88 -1.37
N PRO A 72 1.59 -14.43 -1.19
CA PRO A 72 2.75 -15.06 -1.82
C PRO A 72 2.81 -16.56 -1.51
N GLN A 73 3.00 -17.39 -2.54
CA GLN A 73 2.99 -18.85 -2.42
C GLN A 73 4.43 -19.38 -2.40
N PRO A 74 4.77 -20.42 -1.63
CA PRO A 74 6.11 -21.01 -1.67
C PRO A 74 6.51 -21.49 -3.08
N VAL A 75 7.78 -21.35 -3.46
CA VAL A 75 8.28 -21.84 -4.77
C VAL A 75 8.33 -23.38 -4.78
N GLY A 76 7.63 -23.99 -5.72
CA GLY A 76 7.62 -25.43 -5.99
C GLY A 76 6.79 -26.27 -5.00
N GLN A 77 6.38 -27.47 -5.43
CA GLN A 77 5.76 -28.49 -4.55
C GLN A 77 6.70 -28.98 -3.44
N ASP A 78 8.00 -28.68 -3.56
CA ASP A 78 9.08 -29.12 -2.68
C ASP A 78 9.16 -28.27 -1.40
N GLY A 79 8.45 -27.13 -1.35
CA GLY A 79 8.19 -26.39 -0.11
C GLY A 79 9.43 -25.87 0.61
N ASN A 80 10.47 -25.44 -0.13
CA ASN A 80 11.66 -24.85 0.49
C ASN A 80 11.25 -23.68 1.38
N PRO A 81 11.41 -23.77 2.72
CA PRO A 81 10.89 -22.76 3.62
C PRO A 81 11.52 -21.39 3.35
N GLY A 82 10.68 -20.37 3.19
CA GLY A 82 11.13 -18.98 3.08
C GLY A 82 11.50 -18.50 1.68
N VAL A 83 11.14 -19.24 0.61
CA VAL A 83 11.24 -18.74 -0.77
C VAL A 83 9.85 -18.77 -1.39
N TYR A 84 9.36 -17.61 -1.84
CA TYR A 84 8.01 -17.50 -2.42
C TYR A 84 8.04 -17.06 -3.89
N GLU A 85 7.09 -17.61 -4.64
CA GLU A 85 6.72 -17.24 -5.99
C GLU A 85 6.23 -15.78 -5.99
N PHE A 86 6.53 -15.05 -7.07
CA PHE A 86 6.26 -13.62 -7.26
C PHE A 86 7.01 -12.67 -6.29
N PHE A 87 7.23 -13.06 -5.03
CA PHE A 87 7.93 -12.26 -4.01
C PHE A 87 8.91 -13.15 -3.24
N PRO A 88 10.20 -13.24 -3.63
CA PRO A 88 11.14 -14.19 -3.04
C PRO A 88 11.23 -14.17 -1.50
N ASP A 89 11.11 -12.99 -0.89
CA ASP A 89 11.15 -12.79 0.57
C ASP A 89 9.77 -12.91 1.25
N GLY A 90 8.71 -13.16 0.49
CA GLY A 90 7.32 -13.23 0.96
C GLY A 90 6.69 -11.86 1.20
N ALA A 91 5.60 -11.85 1.97
CA ALA A 91 4.96 -10.61 2.41
C ALA A 91 5.83 -9.93 3.49
N PRO A 92 6.01 -8.60 3.44
CA PRO A 92 6.84 -7.90 4.41
C PRO A 92 6.22 -7.78 5.81
N ASP A 93 4.90 -7.94 5.91
CA ASP A 93 4.13 -8.09 7.15
C ASP A 93 3.00 -9.09 6.90
N GLY A 94 2.70 -9.94 7.88
CA GLY A 94 1.68 -10.98 7.73
C GLY A 94 1.98 -12.00 6.62
N ASN A 95 0.96 -12.33 5.83
CA ASN A 95 1.01 -13.33 4.75
C ASN A 95 0.52 -12.78 3.40
N ARG A 96 0.11 -11.51 3.33
CA ARG A 96 -0.50 -10.89 2.15
C ARG A 96 0.14 -9.56 1.80
N VAL A 97 -0.09 -9.16 0.55
CA VAL A 97 0.21 -7.82 0.04
C VAL A 97 -1.00 -7.30 -0.70
N GLY A 98 -1.21 -5.98 -0.67
CA GLY A 98 -2.12 -5.31 -1.60
C GLY A 98 -1.54 -5.32 -3.01
N ILE A 99 -2.38 -5.56 -4.03
CA ILE A 99 -1.97 -5.61 -5.43
C ILE A 99 -2.91 -4.79 -6.31
N ALA A 100 -2.31 -3.98 -7.17
CA ALA A 100 -2.96 -3.28 -8.27
C ALA A 100 -2.37 -3.80 -9.59
N PHE A 101 -3.14 -4.55 -10.36
CA PHE A 101 -2.66 -5.30 -11.52
C PHE A 101 -3.44 -4.93 -12.79
N ASN A 102 -2.74 -4.86 -13.92
CA ASN A 102 -3.32 -4.57 -15.23
C ASN A 102 -3.10 -5.77 -16.17
N PHE A 103 -4.15 -6.57 -16.39
CA PHE A 103 -4.13 -7.70 -17.33
C PHE A 103 -4.15 -7.26 -18.79
N SER A 104 -4.66 -6.05 -19.07
CA SER A 104 -4.91 -5.61 -20.45
C SER A 104 -3.66 -5.28 -21.25
N GLY A 105 -2.58 -4.90 -20.56
CA GLY A 105 -1.34 -4.45 -21.20
C GLY A 105 -1.55 -3.31 -22.22
N ASN A 106 -2.68 -2.60 -22.16
CA ASN A 106 -3.16 -1.73 -23.23
C ASN A 106 -2.43 -0.37 -23.31
N GLY A 107 -1.40 -0.16 -22.49
CA GLY A 107 -0.63 1.08 -22.44
C GLY A 107 -1.40 2.28 -21.89
N ASN A 108 -2.57 2.07 -21.27
CA ASN A 108 -3.25 3.14 -20.55
C ASN A 108 -2.40 3.61 -19.37
N THR A 109 -2.19 4.92 -19.27
CA THR A 109 -1.34 5.57 -18.26
C THR A 109 -2.13 6.18 -17.11
N ASN A 110 -3.45 6.04 -17.10
CA ASN A 110 -4.26 6.49 -15.97
C ASN A 110 -3.91 5.64 -14.74
N GLU A 111 -3.79 6.32 -13.61
CA GLU A 111 -3.49 5.70 -12.35
C GLU A 111 -4.72 5.09 -11.69
N TYR A 112 -4.47 4.09 -10.86
CA TYR A 112 -5.46 3.49 -9.98
C TYR A 112 -4.73 2.81 -8.81
N GLY A 113 -5.43 2.58 -7.71
CA GLY A 113 -4.84 2.03 -6.50
C GLY A 113 -5.80 2.02 -5.32
N PHE A 114 -5.23 2.16 -4.12
CA PHE A 114 -5.96 2.12 -2.86
C PHE A 114 -5.97 3.50 -2.21
N VAL A 115 -7.09 3.87 -1.59
CA VAL A 115 -7.20 5.05 -0.74
C VAL A 115 -7.90 4.69 0.58
N GLN A 116 -7.44 5.26 1.69
CA GLN A 116 -8.10 5.16 2.98
C GLN A 116 -8.16 6.55 3.61
N THR A 117 -9.37 6.99 3.94
CA THR A 117 -9.56 8.22 4.72
C THR A 117 -9.54 7.86 6.21
N LEU A 118 -8.62 8.45 6.96
CA LEU A 118 -8.50 8.25 8.40
C LEU A 118 -9.43 9.20 9.16
N SER A 119 -9.73 8.87 10.41
CA SER A 119 -10.54 9.73 11.30
C SER A 119 -9.77 10.97 11.80
N GLU A 120 -8.47 10.97 11.59
CA GLU A 120 -7.50 11.90 12.13
C GLU A 120 -7.46 13.18 11.32
N THR A 121 -7.47 14.30 12.03
CA THR A 121 -7.29 15.62 11.42
C THR A 121 -5.83 16.05 11.51
N VAL A 122 -5.37 16.80 10.51
CA VAL A 122 -4.02 17.39 10.54
C VAL A 122 -3.89 18.38 11.69
N ALA A 123 -2.90 18.15 12.56
CA ALA A 123 -2.56 19.01 13.66
C ALA A 123 -1.45 19.99 13.26
N VAL A 124 -1.55 21.23 13.75
CA VAL A 124 -0.50 22.23 13.57
C VAL A 124 0.79 21.79 14.26
N ASN A 125 1.94 22.22 13.73
CA ASN A 125 3.27 21.92 14.29
C ASN A 125 3.56 20.43 14.50
N THR A 126 2.95 19.56 13.69
CA THR A 126 3.09 18.11 13.78
C THR A 126 3.74 17.58 12.51
N GLN A 127 4.76 16.74 12.66
CA GLN A 127 5.39 16.03 11.55
C GLN A 127 4.77 14.65 11.41
N TYR A 128 4.27 14.35 10.20
CA TYR A 128 3.72 13.05 9.85
C TYR A 128 4.74 12.26 9.04
N ASN A 129 4.86 10.96 9.32
CA ASN A 129 5.72 10.05 8.58
C ASN A 129 4.88 8.87 8.09
N LEU A 130 4.69 8.78 6.78
CA LEU A 130 4.07 7.63 6.13
C LEU A 130 5.18 6.68 5.65
N ARG A 131 5.03 5.38 5.93
CA ARG A 131 5.93 4.32 5.45
C ARG A 131 5.09 3.21 4.86
N VAL A 132 5.40 2.83 3.62
CA VAL A 132 4.79 1.73 2.90
C VAL A 132 5.91 0.97 2.20
N LEU A 133 5.87 -0.35 2.24
CA LEU A 133 6.80 -1.19 1.49
C LEU A 133 6.17 -1.51 0.14
N VAL A 134 6.90 -1.23 -0.95
CA VAL A 134 6.44 -1.44 -2.32
C VAL A 134 7.30 -2.52 -2.94
N GLY A 135 6.67 -3.63 -3.33
CA GLY A 135 7.32 -4.71 -4.04
C GLY A 135 7.15 -4.57 -5.54
N ASN A 136 8.20 -4.92 -6.29
CA ASN A 136 8.07 -5.21 -7.72
C ASN A 136 7.85 -6.72 -7.87
N ILE A 137 6.69 -7.11 -8.39
CA ILE A 137 6.31 -8.50 -8.55
C ILE A 137 7.23 -9.19 -9.57
N ALA A 138 7.83 -10.31 -9.19
CA ALA A 138 8.64 -11.12 -10.10
C ALA A 138 7.77 -11.89 -11.10
N SER A 139 8.32 -12.28 -12.24
CA SER A 139 7.65 -13.25 -13.12
C SER A 139 7.58 -14.62 -12.44
N GLY A 140 6.52 -15.37 -12.69
CA GLY A 140 6.27 -16.62 -11.98
C GLY A 140 5.06 -17.41 -12.45
N TYR A 141 4.81 -18.54 -11.80
CA TYR A 141 3.65 -19.40 -12.01
C TYR A 141 2.58 -19.16 -10.94
N ASP A 142 1.31 -19.04 -11.32
CA ASP A 142 0.23 -19.09 -10.34
C ASP A 142 0.02 -20.52 -9.80
N LEU A 143 -0.86 -20.68 -8.81
CA LEU A 143 -1.28 -22.00 -8.31
C LEU A 143 -1.99 -22.87 -9.36
N GLY A 144 -2.40 -22.28 -10.49
CA GLY A 144 -2.97 -22.96 -11.65
C GLY A 144 -1.93 -23.37 -12.71
N GLU A 145 -0.64 -23.21 -12.41
CA GLU A 145 0.49 -23.48 -13.32
C GLU A 145 0.54 -22.59 -14.58
N ASN A 146 -0.14 -21.43 -14.57
CA ASN A 146 -0.05 -20.42 -15.62
C ASN A 146 1.17 -19.53 -15.38
N PHE A 147 2.03 -19.43 -16.39
CA PHE A 147 3.19 -18.53 -16.33
C PHE A 147 2.81 -17.10 -16.69
N TYR A 148 3.19 -16.15 -15.82
CA TYR A 148 3.06 -14.73 -16.04
C TYR A 148 4.44 -14.09 -16.22
N ASN A 149 4.68 -13.52 -17.40
CA ASN A 149 5.83 -12.65 -17.63
C ASN A 149 5.50 -11.24 -17.11
N LEU A 150 5.99 -10.92 -15.91
CA LEU A 150 5.75 -9.67 -15.22
C LEU A 150 6.98 -8.74 -15.26
N ASN A 151 7.87 -8.95 -16.24
CA ASN A 151 9.04 -8.10 -16.41
C ASN A 151 8.63 -6.64 -16.66
N GLY A 152 9.18 -5.76 -15.84
CA GLY A 152 8.89 -4.33 -15.88
C GLY A 152 8.50 -3.83 -14.49
N PHE A 153 8.07 -2.58 -14.43
CA PHE A 153 7.45 -2.00 -13.24
C PHE A 153 6.65 -0.77 -13.68
N PRO A 154 5.34 -0.69 -13.37
CA PRO A 154 4.50 0.43 -13.81
C PRO A 154 4.83 1.75 -13.10
N GLY A 155 5.65 1.70 -12.04
CA GLY A 155 5.85 2.81 -11.12
C GLY A 155 4.81 2.81 -10.00
N TYR A 156 5.03 3.66 -8.99
CA TYR A 156 4.09 3.83 -7.89
C TYR A 156 4.11 5.28 -7.41
N ARG A 157 3.04 5.66 -6.72
CA ARG A 157 2.97 6.91 -5.96
C ARG A 157 2.33 6.62 -4.61
N ILE A 158 2.92 7.18 -3.55
CA ILE A 158 2.40 7.10 -2.19
C ILE A 158 2.08 8.52 -1.76
N GLU A 159 0.87 8.74 -1.28
CA GLU A 159 0.38 10.06 -0.91
C GLU A 159 -0.10 10.05 0.54
N LEU A 160 0.26 11.11 1.27
CA LEU A 160 -0.35 11.45 2.54
C LEU A 160 -1.18 12.71 2.31
N LEU A 161 -2.49 12.60 2.46
CA LEU A 161 -3.44 13.65 2.09
C LEU A 161 -4.06 14.29 3.32
N ALA A 162 -4.24 15.60 3.26
CA ALA A 162 -5.08 16.36 4.17
C ALA A 162 -6.30 16.81 3.37
N ILE A 163 -7.45 16.22 3.65
CA ILE A 163 -8.65 16.41 2.85
C ILE A 163 -9.62 17.29 3.61
N ASP A 164 -10.19 18.29 2.94
CA ASP A 164 -11.34 19.02 3.49
C ASP A 164 -12.58 18.14 3.33
N THR A 165 -13.24 17.81 4.45
CA THR A 165 -14.48 17.01 4.46
C THR A 165 -15.70 17.76 3.90
N GLY A 166 -15.52 18.98 3.39
CA GLY A 166 -16.56 19.74 2.70
C GLY A 166 -16.94 19.18 1.31
N ALA A 167 -17.99 19.74 0.70
CA ALA A 167 -18.61 19.28 -0.56
C ALA A 167 -17.71 19.34 -1.83
N ASN A 168 -16.42 19.68 -1.68
CA ASN A 168 -15.45 19.79 -2.77
C ASN A 168 -14.28 18.80 -2.60
N ASN A 169 -14.49 17.70 -1.87
CA ASN A 169 -13.49 16.64 -1.74
C ASN A 169 -13.18 16.04 -3.13
N PRO A 170 -11.97 16.20 -3.68
CA PRO A 170 -11.61 15.68 -5.01
C PRO A 170 -11.48 14.14 -5.04
N LEU A 171 -11.62 13.47 -3.89
CA LEU A 171 -11.63 12.02 -3.75
C LEU A 171 -13.05 11.45 -3.55
N GLY A 172 -14.09 12.27 -3.69
CA GLY A 172 -15.51 11.89 -3.55
C GLY A 172 -16.33 12.13 -4.80
#